data_AF-A0A518AZ65-F1
#
_entry.id   AF-A0A518AZ65-F1
#
_cell.length_a   1.000
_cell.length_b   1.000
_cell.length_c   1.000
_cell.angle_alpha   90.00
_cell.angle_beta   90.00
_cell.angle_gamma   90.00
#
_symmetry.space_group_name_H-M   'P 1'
#
loop_
_entity.id
_entity.type
_entity.pdbx_description
1 polymer ?
#
loop_
_entity_poly.entity_id
_entity_poly.type
_entity_poly.pdbx_seq_one_letter_code
_entity_poly.pdbx_strand_id
1 'polypeptide(L)'
;MAHEHDPPSPSEIPGVTLGSQWADEQARRPSPAQQKQARRDTFRRNFLAAMENSGLTIDALSEQSGVDMPTLRRWETKGVIQPKHSHLRSVARVFGLADPWMLLDPDAEISPENAPSSRNSPTRSLHPTIEEVRDDRPELFDAFTTEEWSELTSHRGVGGALSYEGVIHQAERINRKREIRRKFETLLESEHFRTLADMIDLMHRDVQLPRPK
;
A
#
# COMPACT_ATOMS: atom_id res chain seq x y z
N MET A 1 4.33 27.71 -65.98
CA MET A 1 5.43 26.77 -65.73
C MET A 1 5.46 26.52 -64.23
N ALA A 2 4.81 25.45 -63.79
CA ALA A 2 4.75 25.05 -62.38
C ALA A 2 5.82 23.96 -62.18
N HIS A 3 6.71 24.16 -61.21
CA HIS A 3 7.70 23.17 -60.79
C HIS A 3 7.05 22.25 -59.75
N GLU A 4 6.87 20.98 -60.12
CA GLU A 4 6.57 19.87 -59.22
C GLU A 4 7.78 19.63 -58.30
N HIS A 5 7.55 19.73 -56.98
CA HIS A 5 8.51 19.35 -55.95
C HIS A 5 8.15 17.94 -55.48
N ASP A 6 8.97 16.97 -55.85
CA ASP A 6 8.88 15.57 -55.42
C ASP A 6 9.40 15.47 -53.96
N PRO A 7 8.68 14.84 -53.01
CA PRO A 7 9.17 14.65 -51.65
C PRO A 7 10.27 13.57 -51.60
N PRO A 8 11.27 13.70 -50.71
CA PRO A 8 12.36 12.75 -50.62
C PRO A 8 11.89 11.38 -50.09
N SER A 9 12.50 10.33 -50.63
CA SER A 9 12.23 8.93 -50.32
C SER A 9 12.69 8.54 -48.90
N PRO A 10 12.00 7.62 -48.18
CA PRO A 10 12.18 7.40 -46.74
C PRO A 10 13.38 6.51 -46.34
N SER A 11 14.37 6.29 -47.20
CA SER A 11 15.34 5.19 -47.05
C SER A 11 16.74 5.58 -46.56
N GLU A 12 16.97 6.79 -46.08
CA GLU A 12 18.33 7.25 -45.71
C GLU A 12 18.41 7.91 -44.32
N ILE A 13 18.08 7.16 -43.26
CA ILE A 13 18.60 7.46 -41.92
C ILE A 13 19.59 6.36 -41.53
N PRO A 14 20.91 6.59 -41.66
CA PRO A 14 21.90 5.65 -41.18
C PRO A 14 22.05 5.79 -39.66
N GLY A 15 21.90 4.69 -38.92
CA GLY A 15 22.56 4.53 -37.61
C GLY A 15 21.71 4.53 -36.34
N VAL A 16 20.43 4.14 -36.38
CA VAL A 16 19.72 3.80 -35.14
C VAL A 16 19.29 2.34 -35.16
N THR A 17 20.17 1.47 -34.68
CA THR A 17 19.90 0.05 -34.42
C THR A 17 18.98 -0.08 -33.20
N LEU A 18 17.75 0.41 -33.32
CA LEU A 18 16.73 0.37 -32.26
C LEU A 18 16.34 -1.07 -31.91
N GLY A 19 16.63 -2.06 -32.75
CA GLY A 19 16.32 -3.47 -32.49
C GLY A 19 17.25 -4.16 -31.47
N SER A 20 18.54 -3.80 -31.42
CA SER A 20 19.52 -4.50 -30.57
C SER A 20 19.53 -4.01 -29.13
N GLN A 21 19.28 -2.72 -28.89
CA GLN A 21 19.22 -2.17 -27.53
C GLN A 21 18.04 -2.70 -26.72
N TRP A 22 16.89 -2.93 -27.38
CA TRP A 22 15.70 -3.48 -26.71
C TRP A 22 15.86 -4.96 -26.34
N ALA A 23 16.62 -5.74 -27.11
CA ALA A 23 16.90 -7.14 -26.82
C ALA A 23 17.87 -7.31 -25.65
N ASP A 24 18.92 -6.48 -25.57
CA ASP A 24 19.87 -6.48 -24.45
C ASP A 24 19.25 -5.96 -23.15
N GLU A 25 18.28 -5.04 -23.24
CA GLU A 25 17.56 -4.51 -22.08
C GLU A 25 16.52 -5.49 -21.52
N GLN A 26 15.91 -6.32 -22.36
CA GLN A 26 15.05 -7.43 -21.93
C GLN A 26 15.84 -8.52 -21.17
N ALA A 27 17.09 -8.79 -21.58
CA ALA A 27 17.95 -9.79 -20.94
C ALA A 27 18.46 -9.40 -19.53
N ARG A 28 18.44 -8.11 -19.19
CA ARG A 28 18.83 -7.61 -17.85
C ARG A 28 17.71 -7.60 -16.83
N ARG A 29 16.46 -7.86 -17.24
CA ARG A 29 15.34 -7.88 -16.30
C ARG A 29 15.43 -9.12 -15.41
N PRO A 30 15.32 -8.98 -14.07
CA PRO A 30 15.34 -10.11 -13.17
C PRO A 30 14.18 -11.05 -13.50
N SER A 31 14.46 -12.34 -13.58
CA SER A 31 13.44 -13.38 -13.80
C SER A 31 12.37 -13.34 -12.70
N PRO A 32 11.15 -13.84 -12.95
CA PRO A 32 10.10 -13.91 -11.94
C PRO A 32 10.53 -14.63 -10.65
N ALA A 33 11.42 -15.63 -10.76
CA ALA A 33 11.98 -16.32 -9.60
C ALA A 33 12.91 -15.41 -8.78
N GLN A 34 13.79 -14.65 -9.45
CA GLN A 34 14.68 -13.69 -8.81
C GLN A 34 13.90 -12.55 -8.12
N GLN A 35 12.83 -12.04 -8.75
CA GLN A 35 11.96 -11.02 -8.15
C GLN A 35 11.26 -11.54 -6.89
N LYS A 36 10.75 -12.78 -6.92
CA LYS A 36 10.14 -13.42 -5.75
C LYS A 36 11.14 -13.60 -4.61
N GLN A 37 12.37 -13.98 -4.92
CA GLN A 37 13.41 -14.14 -3.93
C GLN A 37 13.82 -12.79 -3.32
N ALA A 38 14.04 -11.77 -4.15
CA ALA A 38 14.35 -10.41 -3.68
C ALA A 38 13.28 -9.85 -2.72
N ARG A 39 11.98 -10.13 -2.99
CA ARG A 39 10.89 -9.74 -2.08
C ARG A 39 10.95 -10.48 -0.73
N ARG A 40 11.30 -11.77 -0.72
CA ARG A 40 11.49 -12.51 0.54
C ARG A 40 12.65 -11.96 1.35
N ASP A 41 13.75 -11.67 0.67
CA ASP A 41 14.97 -11.16 1.31
C ASP A 41 14.75 -9.76 1.88
N THR A 42 14.02 -8.91 1.14
CA THR A 42 13.55 -7.61 1.62
C THR A 42 12.75 -7.76 2.90
N PHE A 43 11.74 -8.65 2.88
CA PHE A 43 10.91 -8.89 4.05
C PHE A 43 11.73 -9.33 5.25
N ARG A 44 12.58 -10.33 5.04
CA ARG A 44 13.43 -10.91 6.09
C ARG A 44 14.35 -9.84 6.69
N ARG A 45 15.02 -9.05 5.86
CA ARG A 45 15.93 -7.98 6.30
C ARG A 45 15.19 -6.97 7.17
N ASN A 46 14.04 -6.47 6.70
CA ASN A 46 13.27 -5.46 7.42
C ASN A 46 12.72 -6.05 8.75
N PHE A 47 12.23 -7.28 8.73
CA PHE A 47 11.77 -7.97 9.95
C PHE A 47 12.88 -8.13 11.00
N LEU A 48 14.09 -8.50 10.58
CA LEU A 48 15.25 -8.62 11.47
C LEU A 48 15.68 -7.26 12.03
N ALA A 49 15.69 -6.21 11.20
CA ALA A 49 15.99 -4.86 11.66
C ALA A 49 14.96 -4.37 12.70
N ALA A 50 13.67 -4.65 12.49
CA ALA A 50 12.62 -4.32 13.46
C ALA A 50 12.78 -5.08 14.79
N MET A 51 13.14 -6.36 14.73
CA MET A 51 13.46 -7.18 15.91
C MET A 51 14.64 -6.61 16.69
N GLU A 52 15.73 -6.28 16.00
CA GLU A 52 16.95 -5.72 16.61
C GLU A 52 16.65 -4.37 17.28
N ASN A 53 15.92 -3.49 16.58
CA ASN A 53 15.56 -2.17 17.10
C ASN A 53 14.60 -2.21 18.29
N SER A 54 13.73 -3.23 18.35
CA SER A 54 12.80 -3.41 19.47
C SER A 54 13.41 -4.20 20.63
N GLY A 55 14.59 -4.80 20.44
CA GLY A 55 15.22 -5.68 21.43
C GLY A 55 14.41 -6.94 21.75
N LEU A 56 13.47 -7.31 20.88
CA LEU A 56 12.55 -8.43 21.12
C LEU A 56 13.15 -9.75 20.65
N THR A 57 12.95 -10.80 21.43
CA THR A 57 13.17 -12.18 20.99
C THR A 57 11.95 -12.67 20.20
N ILE A 58 12.11 -13.72 19.38
CA ILE A 58 10.99 -14.34 18.66
C ILE A 58 9.91 -14.83 19.64
N ASP A 59 10.32 -15.31 20.82
CA ASP A 59 9.40 -15.79 21.85
C ASP A 59 8.56 -14.63 22.43
N ALA A 60 9.19 -13.51 22.77
CA ALA A 60 8.50 -12.32 23.25
C ALA A 60 7.57 -11.71 22.18
N LEU A 61 8.02 -11.71 20.91
CA LEU A 61 7.20 -11.25 19.79
C LEU A 61 5.98 -12.16 19.57
N SER A 62 6.13 -13.48 19.71
CA SER A 62 5.02 -14.43 19.61
C SER A 62 3.96 -14.14 20.68
N GLU A 63 4.40 -13.95 21.93
CA GLU A 63 3.51 -13.67 23.06
C GLU A 63 2.76 -12.34 22.87
N GLN A 64 3.47 -11.27 22.47
CA GLN A 64 2.86 -9.94 22.34
C GLN A 64 2.00 -9.77 21.08
N SER A 65 2.35 -10.44 19.97
CA SER A 65 1.61 -10.33 18.71
C SER A 65 0.50 -11.36 18.54
N GLY A 66 0.52 -12.44 19.34
CA GLY A 66 -0.38 -13.59 19.17
C GLY A 66 -0.13 -14.40 17.89
N VAL A 67 0.96 -14.10 17.15
CA VAL A 67 1.40 -14.91 16.00
C VAL A 67 2.21 -16.09 16.51
N ASP A 68 1.97 -17.27 15.93
CA ASP A 68 2.60 -18.51 16.38
C ASP A 68 4.11 -18.54 16.08
N MET A 69 4.87 -19.09 17.03
CA MET A 69 6.32 -19.24 16.95
C MET A 69 6.82 -19.85 15.62
N PRO A 70 6.21 -20.92 15.08
CA PRO A 70 6.64 -21.50 13.80
C PRO A 70 6.53 -20.51 12.63
N THR A 71 5.50 -19.66 12.61
CA THR A 71 5.34 -18.62 11.59
C THR A 71 6.43 -17.56 11.69
N LEU A 72 6.72 -17.06 12.90
CA LEU A 72 7.76 -16.04 13.11
C LEU A 72 9.16 -16.58 12.80
N ARG A 73 9.48 -17.83 13.19
CA ARG A 73 10.74 -18.48 12.80
C ARG A 73 10.87 -18.67 11.29
N ARG A 74 9.77 -18.96 10.60
CA ARG A 74 9.77 -19.02 9.12
C ARG A 74 10.05 -17.65 8.51
N TRP A 75 9.49 -16.58 9.07
CA TRP A 75 9.73 -15.21 8.63
C TRP A 75 11.19 -14.79 8.82
N GLU A 76 11.75 -15.10 9.98
CA GLU A 76 13.16 -14.87 10.33
C GLU A 76 14.13 -15.61 9.40
N THR A 77 13.83 -16.86 9.04
CA THR A 77 14.76 -17.71 8.28
C THR A 77 14.60 -17.60 6.77
N LYS A 78 13.37 -17.53 6.25
CA LYS A 78 13.07 -17.63 4.82
C LYS A 78 12.41 -16.39 4.23
N GLY A 79 11.97 -15.46 5.07
CA GLY A 79 11.09 -14.36 4.67
C GLY A 79 9.75 -14.86 4.12
N VAL A 80 8.94 -13.91 3.66
CA VAL A 80 7.62 -14.19 3.08
C VAL A 80 7.27 -13.12 2.05
N ILE A 81 6.64 -13.53 0.95
CA ILE A 81 6.24 -12.61 -0.14
C ILE A 81 4.87 -11.99 0.16
N GLN A 82 4.01 -12.76 0.83
CA GLN A 82 2.63 -12.38 1.09
C GLN A 82 2.22 -12.90 2.48
N PRO A 83 2.67 -12.23 3.55
CA PRO A 83 2.24 -12.55 4.91
C PRO A 83 0.73 -12.34 5.03
N LYS A 84 0.09 -13.11 5.92
CA LYS A 84 -1.31 -12.83 6.27
C LYS A 84 -1.40 -11.42 6.86
N HIS A 85 -2.31 -10.61 6.33
CA HIS A 85 -2.45 -9.21 6.75
C HIS A 85 -2.70 -9.07 8.25
N SER A 86 -3.47 -9.97 8.85
CA SER A 86 -3.70 -10.00 10.31
C SER A 86 -2.41 -10.21 11.10
N HIS A 87 -1.57 -11.17 10.70
CA HIS A 87 -0.28 -11.43 11.37
C HIS A 87 0.68 -10.27 11.18
N LEU A 88 0.74 -9.72 9.97
CA LEU A 88 1.58 -8.56 9.65
C LEU A 88 1.20 -7.35 10.50
N ARG A 89 -0.11 -7.08 10.64
CA ARG A 89 -0.64 -5.98 11.47
C ARG A 89 -0.34 -6.18 12.95
N SER A 90 -0.49 -7.40 13.47
CA SER A 90 -0.17 -7.70 14.87
C SER A 90 1.32 -7.49 15.17
N VAL A 91 2.20 -8.00 14.31
CA VAL A 91 3.65 -7.85 14.47
C VAL A 91 4.09 -6.39 14.31
N ALA A 92 3.56 -5.69 13.31
CA ALA A 92 3.84 -4.27 13.09
C ALA A 92 3.44 -3.40 14.29
N ARG A 93 2.30 -3.70 14.92
CA ARG A 93 1.88 -3.01 16.15
C ARG A 93 2.88 -3.20 17.29
N VAL A 94 3.39 -4.42 17.49
CA VAL A 94 4.40 -4.71 18.52
C VAL A 94 5.70 -3.95 18.24
N PHE A 95 6.09 -3.85 16.97
CA PHE A 95 7.25 -3.04 16.55
C PHE A 95 7.00 -1.53 16.54
N GLY A 96 5.79 -1.07 16.84
CA GLY A 96 5.44 0.35 16.76
C GLY A 96 5.43 0.92 15.34
N LEU A 97 5.34 0.07 14.31
CA LEU A 97 5.28 0.51 12.91
C LEU A 97 3.91 1.10 12.59
N ALA A 98 3.90 2.29 12.00
CA ALA A 98 2.70 2.96 11.54
C ALA A 98 2.03 2.23 10.37
N ASP A 99 2.82 1.62 9.49
CA ASP A 99 2.35 0.82 8.36
C ASP A 99 2.94 -0.60 8.39
N PRO A 100 2.10 -1.64 8.50
CA PRO A 100 2.55 -3.04 8.44
C PRO A 100 3.30 -3.40 7.15
N TRP A 101 3.01 -2.71 6.04
CA TRP A 101 3.63 -2.95 4.74
C TRP A 101 5.07 -2.42 4.65
N MET A 102 5.55 -1.63 5.61
CA MET A 102 6.97 -1.24 5.67
C MET A 102 7.90 -2.44 5.77
N LEU A 103 7.42 -3.56 6.34
CA LEU A 103 8.18 -4.81 6.34
C LEU A 103 8.39 -5.39 4.94
N LEU A 104 7.64 -4.96 3.92
CA LEU A 104 7.75 -5.44 2.53
C LEU A 104 8.40 -4.42 1.59
N ASP A 105 8.67 -3.21 2.07
CA ASP A 105 9.20 -2.11 1.28
C ASP A 105 10.74 -2.18 1.20
N PRO A 106 11.34 -2.28 -0.01
CA PRO A 106 12.79 -2.29 -0.17
C PRO A 106 13.49 -1.04 0.36
N ASP A 107 12.77 0.09 0.40
CA ASP A 107 13.30 1.40 0.75
C ASP A 107 12.92 1.82 2.19
N ALA A 108 12.25 0.95 2.96
CA ALA A 108 11.90 1.27 4.34
C ALA A 108 13.13 1.33 5.24
N GLU A 109 13.39 2.52 5.79
CA GLU A 109 14.30 2.72 6.90
C GLU A 109 13.60 2.41 8.23
N ILE A 110 13.81 1.20 8.74
CA ILE A 110 13.37 0.85 10.10
C ILE A 110 14.43 1.40 11.05
N SER A 111 14.23 2.64 11.50
CA SER A 111 15.15 3.41 12.34
C SER A 111 14.57 3.62 13.76
N PRO A 112 15.40 3.67 14.82
CA PRO A 112 14.96 3.69 16.23
C PRO A 112 14.17 4.93 16.69
N GLU A 113 14.05 5.97 15.85
CA GLU A 113 13.36 7.22 16.22
C GLU A 113 11.82 7.11 16.18
N ASN A 114 11.27 6.01 15.63
CA ASN A 114 9.83 5.81 15.48
C ASN A 114 9.18 4.97 16.61
N ALA A 115 9.88 4.68 17.70
CA ALA A 115 9.26 4.05 18.87
C ALA A 115 8.25 5.03 19.52
N PRO A 116 6.97 4.67 19.70
CA PRO A 116 5.98 5.60 20.21
C PRO A 116 6.23 5.87 21.70
N SER A 117 6.86 7.02 21.98
CA SER A 117 6.72 7.64 23.29
C SER A 117 5.27 8.01 23.48
N SER A 118 4.64 7.36 24.46
CA SER A 118 3.32 7.68 24.97
C SER A 118 3.21 9.18 25.25
N ARG A 119 2.15 9.79 24.69
CA ARG A 119 1.71 11.20 24.78
C ARG A 119 2.37 12.14 23.77
N ASN A 120 1.52 12.69 22.90
CA ASN A 120 1.73 13.79 21.96
C ASN A 120 2.24 13.33 20.58
N SER A 121 1.30 12.97 19.71
CA SER A 121 1.51 12.87 18.26
C SER A 121 1.92 14.23 17.68
N PRO A 122 3.12 14.38 17.08
CA PRO A 122 3.44 15.50 16.23
C PRO A 122 3.20 15.09 14.78
N THR A 123 2.35 15.87 14.13
CA THR A 123 2.02 15.89 12.70
C THR A 123 3.26 15.64 11.83
N ARG A 124 3.31 14.49 11.14
CA ARG A 124 4.12 14.34 9.93
C ARG A 124 3.60 15.41 8.96
N SER A 125 4.44 16.37 8.56
CA SER A 125 4.04 17.52 7.72
C SER A 125 3.14 17.07 6.57
N LEU A 126 1.89 17.53 6.58
CA LEU A 126 0.92 17.18 5.56
C LEU A 126 1.25 17.96 4.27
N HIS A 127 0.79 17.49 3.12
CA HIS A 127 0.92 18.25 1.89
C HIS A 127 0.22 19.63 2.06
N PRO A 128 0.77 20.76 1.58
CA PRO A 128 0.21 22.09 1.83
C PRO A 128 -1.29 22.20 1.50
N THR A 129 -1.72 21.59 0.40
CA THR A 129 -3.14 21.51 0.00
C THR A 129 -4.04 20.81 1.01
N ILE A 130 -3.53 19.81 1.74
CA ILE A 130 -4.30 19.13 2.80
C ILE A 130 -4.44 20.04 4.02
N GLU A 131 -3.38 20.80 4.35
CA GLU A 131 -3.43 21.77 5.45
C GLU A 131 -4.43 22.90 5.13
N GLU A 132 -4.42 23.42 3.90
CA GLU A 132 -5.38 24.42 3.43
C GLU A 132 -6.83 23.94 3.54
N VAL A 133 -7.14 22.73 3.07
CA VAL A 133 -8.51 22.17 3.18
C VAL A 133 -8.89 21.87 4.63
N ARG A 134 -7.92 21.46 5.47
CA ARG A 134 -8.17 21.20 6.89
C ARG A 134 -8.50 22.48 7.65
N ASP A 135 -7.85 23.57 7.30
CA ASP A 135 -8.09 24.87 7.93
C ASP A 135 -9.43 25.47 7.47
N ASP A 136 -9.79 25.30 6.19
CA ASP A 136 -11.06 25.77 5.62
C ASP A 136 -12.28 24.91 6.02
N ARG A 137 -12.11 23.59 6.15
CA ARG A 137 -13.17 22.59 6.38
C ARG A 137 -12.75 21.52 7.38
N PRO A 138 -12.51 21.88 8.64
CA PRO A 138 -12.05 20.93 9.66
C PRO A 138 -13.03 19.76 9.87
N GLU A 139 -14.33 19.97 9.64
CA GLU A 139 -15.39 18.96 9.80
C GLU A 139 -15.21 17.75 8.87
N LEU A 140 -14.54 17.90 7.73
CA LEU A 140 -14.28 16.77 6.81
C LEU A 140 -13.27 15.77 7.39
N PHE A 141 -12.43 16.21 8.33
CA PHE A 141 -11.36 15.40 8.91
C PHE A 141 -11.65 14.98 10.34
N ASP A 142 -12.88 15.20 10.82
CA ASP A 142 -13.24 14.90 12.19
C ASP A 142 -13.06 13.42 12.50
N ALA A 143 -12.42 13.15 13.64
CA ALA A 143 -12.03 11.83 14.10
C ALA A 143 -11.23 11.00 13.07
N PHE A 144 -10.52 11.60 12.12
CA PHE A 144 -9.63 10.85 11.23
C PHE A 144 -8.58 10.09 12.02
N THR A 145 -8.58 8.78 11.82
CA THR A 145 -7.56 7.89 12.35
C THR A 145 -6.27 8.00 11.54
N THR A 146 -5.17 7.52 12.10
CA THR A 146 -3.88 7.45 11.39
C THR A 146 -3.98 6.67 10.06
N GLU A 147 -4.82 5.63 9.99
CA GLU A 147 -5.06 4.85 8.77
C GLU A 147 -5.76 5.69 7.68
N GLU A 148 -6.69 6.55 8.08
CA GLU A 148 -7.44 7.42 7.16
C GLU A 148 -6.60 8.60 6.67
N TRP A 149 -5.75 9.18 7.54
CA TRP A 149 -4.72 10.14 7.13
C TRP A 149 -3.72 9.52 6.15
N SER A 150 -3.35 8.26 6.38
CA SER A 150 -2.52 7.49 5.44
C SER A 150 -3.26 7.26 4.12
N GLU A 151 -4.54 6.88 4.13
CA GLU A 151 -5.34 6.69 2.92
C GLU A 151 -5.50 7.99 2.11
N LEU A 152 -5.66 9.13 2.79
CA LEU A 152 -5.74 10.46 2.18
C LEU A 152 -4.43 10.84 1.48
N THR A 153 -3.28 10.54 2.12
CA THR A 153 -1.94 10.88 1.61
C THR A 153 -1.39 9.83 0.63
N SER A 154 -1.88 8.59 0.68
CA SER A 154 -1.49 7.46 -0.17
C SER A 154 -2.12 7.53 -1.56
N HIS A 155 -3.27 8.19 -1.71
CA HIS A 155 -3.80 8.55 -3.03
C HIS A 155 -2.94 9.65 -3.68
N ARG A 156 -1.73 9.30 -4.12
CA ARG A 156 -1.13 9.97 -5.29
C ARG A 156 -2.11 9.74 -6.43
N GLY A 157 -2.88 10.78 -6.74
CA GLY A 157 -4.05 10.73 -7.60
C GLY A 157 -3.80 9.96 -8.88
N VAL A 158 -4.79 9.16 -9.26
CA VAL A 158 -4.97 8.72 -10.64
C VAL A 158 -5.06 9.98 -11.50
N GLY A 159 -3.91 10.46 -12.01
CA GLY A 159 -3.83 11.51 -13.03
C GLY A 159 -3.51 12.96 -12.63
N GLY A 160 -2.75 13.26 -11.55
CA GLY A 160 -2.25 14.64 -11.35
C GLY A 160 -1.79 15.01 -9.94
N ALA A 161 -1.33 16.27 -9.78
CA ALA A 161 -0.98 16.87 -8.48
C ALA A 161 -2.21 16.91 -7.55
N LEU A 162 -1.98 16.76 -6.24
CA LEU A 162 -3.02 16.77 -5.22
C LEU A 162 -3.71 18.16 -5.18
N SER A 163 -4.87 18.29 -5.82
CA SER A 163 -5.65 19.54 -5.87
C SER A 163 -6.55 19.68 -4.64
N TYR A 164 -6.96 20.92 -4.33
CA TYR A 164 -7.88 21.24 -3.22
C TYR A 164 -9.18 20.42 -3.32
N GLU A 165 -9.80 20.39 -4.50
CA GLU A 165 -11.00 19.59 -4.76
C GLU A 165 -10.73 18.08 -4.65
N GLY A 166 -9.55 17.62 -5.06
CA GLY A 166 -9.14 16.21 -4.95
C GLY A 166 -9.02 15.76 -3.49
N VAL A 167 -8.51 16.61 -2.60
CA VAL A 167 -8.45 16.35 -1.16
C VAL A 167 -9.85 16.26 -0.57
N ILE A 168 -10.75 17.19 -0.91
CA ILE A 168 -12.15 17.16 -0.44
C ILE A 168 -12.83 15.87 -0.86
N HIS A 169 -12.79 15.54 -2.16
CA HIS A 169 -13.45 14.34 -2.68
C HIS A 169 -12.90 13.06 -2.04
N GLN A 170 -11.59 13.01 -1.78
CA GLN A 170 -10.97 11.88 -1.13
C GLN A 170 -11.34 11.78 0.36
N ALA A 171 -11.42 12.89 1.09
CA ALA A 171 -11.91 12.93 2.46
C ALA A 171 -13.38 12.48 2.56
N GLU A 172 -14.24 12.95 1.65
CA GLU A 172 -15.63 12.51 1.55
C GLU A 172 -15.74 11.00 1.26
N ARG A 173 -14.89 10.46 0.39
CA ARG A 173 -14.82 9.02 0.09
C ARG A 173 -14.47 8.22 1.35
N ILE A 174 -13.52 8.69 2.15
CA ILE A 174 -13.13 8.08 3.42
C ILE A 174 -14.30 8.12 4.41
N ASN A 175 -14.92 9.29 4.59
CA ASN A 175 -16.08 9.45 5.49
C ASN A 175 -17.25 8.54 5.08
N ARG A 176 -17.54 8.44 3.78
CA ARG A 176 -18.57 7.54 3.27
C ARG A 176 -18.26 6.07 3.56
N LYS A 177 -17.00 5.66 3.38
CA LYS A 177 -16.54 4.31 3.72
C LYS A 177 -16.69 4.01 5.22
N ARG A 178 -16.36 4.98 6.09
CA ARG A 178 -16.57 4.88 7.54
C ARG A 178 -18.05 4.71 7.89
N GLU A 179 -18.92 5.55 7.32
CA GLU A 179 -20.36 5.46 7.58
C GLU A 179 -20.97 4.15 7.09
N ILE A 180 -20.52 3.64 5.93
CA ILE A 180 -20.92 2.32 5.44
C ILE A 180 -20.51 1.25 6.45
N ARG A 181 -19.25 1.24 6.93
CA ARG A 181 -18.80 0.25 7.93
C ARG A 181 -19.66 0.27 9.18
N ARG A 182 -19.94 1.47 9.72
CA ARG A 182 -20.80 1.63 10.89
C ARG A 182 -22.20 1.06 10.67
N LYS A 183 -22.81 1.35 9.51
CA LYS A 183 -24.12 0.77 9.13
C LYS A 183 -24.05 -0.75 9.02
N PHE A 184 -22.97 -1.29 8.45
CA PHE A 184 -22.77 -2.74 8.39
C PHE A 184 -22.70 -3.35 9.79
N GLU A 185 -21.91 -2.78 10.71
CA GLU A 185 -21.83 -3.26 12.10
C GLU A 185 -23.19 -3.30 12.77
N THR A 186 -23.99 -2.23 12.65
CA THR A 186 -25.38 -2.22 13.15
C THR A 186 -26.25 -3.30 12.52
N LEU A 187 -26.11 -3.56 11.22
CA LEU A 187 -26.89 -4.59 10.54
C LEU A 187 -26.45 -6.01 10.94
N LEU A 188 -25.16 -6.23 11.19
CA LEU A 188 -24.62 -7.51 11.67
C LEU A 188 -25.19 -7.88 13.05
N GLU A 189 -25.44 -6.90 13.90
CA GLU A 189 -26.06 -7.08 15.23
C GLU A 189 -27.59 -7.19 15.17
N SER A 190 -28.18 -6.97 13.99
CA SER A 190 -29.64 -7.00 13.80
C SER A 190 -30.12 -8.35 13.27
N GLU A 191 -31.43 -8.58 13.40
CA GLU A 191 -32.15 -9.69 12.79
C GLU A 191 -32.09 -9.72 11.24
N HIS A 192 -31.68 -8.61 10.60
CA HIS A 192 -31.48 -8.51 9.15
C HIS A 192 -30.14 -9.08 8.66
N PHE A 193 -29.29 -9.58 9.57
CA PHE A 193 -27.97 -10.13 9.25
C PHE A 193 -28.03 -11.19 8.13
N ARG A 194 -29.01 -12.10 8.17
CA ARG A 194 -29.14 -13.18 7.18
C ARG A 194 -29.33 -12.63 5.76
N THR A 195 -30.24 -11.67 5.59
CA THR A 195 -30.49 -11.02 4.30
C THR A 195 -29.26 -10.27 3.80
N LEU A 196 -28.53 -9.60 4.71
CA LEU A 196 -27.29 -8.91 4.36
C LEU A 196 -26.22 -9.89 3.90
N ALA A 197 -26.03 -11.01 4.62
CA ALA A 197 -25.06 -12.04 4.28
C ALA A 197 -25.33 -12.64 2.88
N ASP A 198 -26.59 -12.99 2.60
CA ASP A 198 -26.98 -13.52 1.28
C ASP A 198 -26.69 -12.52 0.15
N MET A 199 -26.95 -11.23 0.38
CA MET A 199 -26.67 -10.18 -0.61
C MET A 199 -25.17 -9.96 -0.83
N ILE A 200 -24.36 -9.97 0.24
CA ILE A 200 -22.90 -9.89 0.13
C ILE A 200 -22.37 -11.11 -0.65
N ASP A 201 -22.84 -12.32 -0.33
CA ASP A 201 -22.40 -13.55 -0.99
C ASP A 201 -22.72 -13.54 -2.49
N LEU A 202 -23.86 -12.97 -2.87
CA LEU A 202 -24.24 -12.76 -4.26
C LEU A 202 -23.31 -11.75 -4.96
N MET A 203 -23.09 -10.57 -4.37
CA MET A 203 -22.21 -9.54 -4.93
C MET A 203 -20.75 -10.00 -5.02
N HIS A 204 -20.28 -10.72 -4.00
CA HIS A 204 -18.92 -11.22 -3.94
C HIS A 204 -18.66 -12.27 -5.03
N ARG A 205 -19.64 -13.14 -5.31
CA ARG A 205 -19.57 -14.06 -6.45
C ARG A 205 -19.43 -13.32 -7.78
N ASP A 206 -20.21 -12.27 -8.00
CA ASP A 206 -20.16 -11.48 -9.23
C ASP A 206 -18.79 -10.81 -9.45
N VAL A 207 -18.20 -10.25 -8.39
CA VAL A 207 -16.85 -9.64 -8.44
C VAL A 207 -15.75 -10.67 -8.72
N GLN A 208 -15.92 -11.92 -8.28
CA GLN A 208 -14.95 -13.00 -8.51
C GLN A 208 -15.08 -13.68 -9.88
N LEU A 209 -16.18 -13.49 -10.60
CA LEU A 209 -16.33 -14.07 -11.93
C LEU A 209 -15.38 -13.37 -12.91
N PRO A 210 -14.51 -14.11 -13.62
CA PRO A 210 -13.68 -13.51 -14.67
C PRO A 210 -14.60 -12.92 -15.73
N ARG A 211 -14.44 -11.63 -16.03
CA ARG A 211 -15.20 -10.98 -17.11
C ARG A 211 -14.98 -11.78 -18.40
N PRO A 212 -16.05 -12.23 -19.09
CA PRO A 212 -15.90 -12.89 -20.38
C PRO A 212 -15.20 -11.92 -21.35
N LYS A 213 -14.21 -12.44 -22.07
CA LYS A 213 -13.43 -11.69 -23.08
C LYS A 213 -14.30 -11.30 -24.26
#